data_AF-A0A8C6UEE0-F1
#
_entry.id   AF-A0A8C6UEE0-F1
#
_cell.length_a   1.000
_cell.length_b   1.000
_cell.length_c   1.000
_cell.angle_alpha   90.00
_cell.angle_beta   90.00
_cell.angle_gamma   90.00
#
_symmetry.space_group_name_H-M   'P 1'
#
loop_
_entity.id
_entity.type
_entity.pdbx_description
1 polymer ?
#
loop_
_entity_poly.entity_id
_entity_poly.type
_entity_poly.pdbx_seq_one_letter_code
_entity_poly.pdbx_strand_id
1 'polypeptide(L)'
;MCPPEGERTAFYESSQANIKKNKETIQQLRGENTSLYKKLAAGDKHVVKVAFQNMEKISEKDAFCNMSSKTALATLDRKIQTKKKRLNAQKHITRTLQQRRNELKLEYERLKALSDDSTKTGEDDAVKLRTLENNLEKTLLKCKEAENITRNYLAFKSHLQEESLHYPGQLDSLEEEVLKYKDDLQTLKAMKHEAQLSAEASKAELQQREELLYKDRKERERYKTKVEEHKIQTEKVERRAQRTGMQPDDLGSEPQRSTTRVAAEDEQAMSTFEDVFRQIKEATGVTDIQEVAERFVTQKGIREHLEKLIEENKNTLAQLKEQKEQLNQQFEEKKYSGEADISRDQHILEDCEQELQAAQRRCDGAKESLAALDKTLGTYQAGVEHLAVKLQHITLVTIHPSIHPFSSTFPLVDLLHVCELKLQSLHSELQGEDLSAVMKMMDDDKVTMHVCGMIHAVTIFILKSACTVLIIKGECWTRQCVWVLMSLSYIF
;
A
#
# COMPACT_ATOMS: atom_id res chain seq x y z
N MET A 1 -36.66 -39.24 -137.84
CA MET A 1 -37.72 -39.32 -136.81
C MET A 1 -37.98 -37.91 -136.31
N CYS A 2 -39.02 -37.28 -136.86
CA CYS A 2 -39.49 -35.98 -136.39
C CYS A 2 -40.18 -36.16 -135.04
N PRO A 3 -39.99 -35.26 -134.06
CA PRO A 3 -40.79 -35.29 -132.84
C PRO A 3 -42.28 -35.09 -133.20
N PRO A 4 -43.21 -35.81 -132.54
CA PRO A 4 -44.63 -35.74 -132.83
C PRO A 4 -45.18 -34.32 -132.64
N GLU A 5 -46.05 -33.88 -133.55
CA GLU A 5 -46.51 -32.48 -133.69
C GLU A 5 -47.15 -31.89 -132.42
N GLY A 6 -47.70 -32.74 -131.54
CA GLY A 6 -48.30 -32.32 -130.26
C GLY A 6 -47.29 -31.80 -129.22
N GLU A 7 -46.06 -32.33 -129.22
CA GLU A 7 -45.00 -31.80 -128.34
C GLU A 7 -44.49 -30.46 -128.87
N ARG A 8 -44.45 -30.27 -130.19
CA ARG A 8 -44.07 -28.99 -130.80
C ARG A 8 -45.08 -27.88 -130.50
N THR A 9 -46.38 -28.17 -130.58
CA THR A 9 -47.43 -27.18 -130.28
C THR A 9 -47.49 -26.87 -128.79
N ALA A 10 -47.43 -27.87 -127.91
CA ALA A 10 -47.38 -27.64 -126.46
C ALA A 10 -46.13 -26.86 -126.03
N PHE A 11 -44.97 -27.14 -126.63
CA PHE A 11 -43.75 -26.36 -126.37
C PHE A 11 -43.86 -24.93 -126.91
N TYR A 12 -44.51 -24.74 -128.06
CA TYR A 12 -44.72 -23.41 -128.64
C TYR A 12 -45.73 -22.58 -127.85
N GLU A 13 -46.83 -23.19 -127.40
CA GLU A 13 -47.83 -22.55 -126.54
C GLU A 13 -47.29 -22.26 -125.14
N SER A 14 -46.54 -23.19 -124.55
CA SER A 14 -45.82 -22.97 -123.28
C SER A 14 -44.77 -21.87 -123.42
N SER A 15 -44.05 -21.83 -124.55
CA SER A 15 -43.10 -20.76 -124.86
C SER A 15 -43.81 -19.42 -125.05
N GLN A 16 -44.93 -19.36 -125.77
CA GLN A 16 -45.72 -18.12 -125.93
C GLN A 16 -46.34 -17.65 -124.62
N ALA A 17 -46.86 -18.56 -123.79
CA ALA A 17 -47.37 -18.25 -122.46
C ALA A 17 -46.26 -17.72 -121.54
N ASN A 18 -45.07 -18.33 -121.58
CA ASN A 18 -43.90 -17.83 -120.86
C ASN A 18 -43.43 -16.48 -121.40
N ILE A 19 -43.45 -16.25 -122.71
CA ILE A 19 -43.13 -14.93 -123.29
C ILE A 19 -44.14 -13.88 -122.83
N LYS A 20 -45.42 -14.21 -122.77
CA LYS A 20 -46.47 -13.29 -122.30
C LYS A 20 -46.31 -12.99 -120.80
N LYS A 21 -46.10 -14.02 -119.99
CA LYS A 21 -45.82 -13.88 -118.55
C LYS A 21 -44.54 -13.09 -118.29
N ASN A 22 -43.50 -13.31 -119.09
CA ASN A 22 -42.24 -12.54 -119.02
C ASN A 22 -42.46 -11.09 -119.44
N LYS A 23 -43.27 -10.82 -120.48
CA LYS A 23 -43.65 -9.45 -120.87
C LYS A 23 -44.42 -8.73 -119.76
N GLU A 24 -45.38 -9.39 -119.13
CA GLU A 24 -46.15 -8.86 -118.00
C GLU A 24 -45.24 -8.60 -116.79
N THR A 25 -44.35 -9.54 -116.47
CA THR A 25 -43.35 -9.39 -115.40
C THR A 25 -42.40 -8.23 -115.68
N ILE A 26 -41.92 -8.08 -116.93
CA ILE A 26 -41.08 -6.95 -117.33
C ILE A 26 -41.85 -5.63 -117.20
N GLN A 27 -43.13 -5.60 -117.57
CA GLN A 27 -43.96 -4.40 -117.41
C GLN A 27 -44.16 -4.04 -115.94
N GLN A 28 -44.45 -5.03 -115.09
CA GLN A 28 -44.57 -4.85 -113.65
C GLN A 28 -43.25 -4.36 -113.06
N LEU A 29 -42.13 -5.02 -113.35
CA LEU A 29 -40.81 -4.62 -112.89
C LEU A 29 -40.41 -3.23 -113.38
N ARG A 30 -40.81 -2.82 -114.60
CA ARG A 30 -40.60 -1.45 -115.10
C ARG A 30 -41.45 -0.44 -114.34
N GLY A 31 -42.71 -0.77 -114.02
CA GLY A 31 -43.58 0.05 -113.18
C GLY A 31 -43.03 0.22 -111.77
N GLU A 32 -42.58 -0.87 -111.16
CA GLU A 32 -41.93 -0.89 -109.84
C GLU A 32 -40.62 -0.10 -109.86
N ASN A 33 -39.76 -0.27 -110.87
CA ASN A 33 -38.55 0.53 -111.02
C ASN A 33 -38.89 2.02 -111.13
N THR A 34 -39.89 2.39 -111.94
CA THR A 34 -40.31 3.79 -112.08
C THR A 34 -40.83 4.37 -110.77
N SER A 35 -41.56 3.57 -109.98
CA SER A 35 -42.02 3.93 -108.63
C SER A 35 -40.87 4.09 -107.65
N LEU A 36 -39.90 3.17 -107.67
CA LEU A 36 -38.69 3.23 -106.85
C LEU A 36 -37.81 4.42 -107.22
N TYR A 37 -37.61 4.73 -108.51
CA TYR A 37 -36.92 5.95 -108.94
C TYR A 37 -37.62 7.22 -108.48
N LYS A 38 -38.96 7.26 -108.50
CA LYS A 38 -39.72 8.40 -107.94
C LYS A 38 -39.56 8.51 -106.42
N LYS A 39 -39.57 7.38 -105.70
CA LYS A 39 -39.35 7.35 -104.24
C LYS A 39 -37.91 7.76 -103.88
N LEU A 40 -36.91 7.30 -104.64
CA LEU A 40 -35.52 7.70 -104.48
C LEU A 40 -35.35 9.19 -104.77
N ALA A 41 -35.92 9.69 -105.87
CA ALA A 41 -35.88 11.11 -106.20
C ALA A 41 -36.62 11.98 -105.18
N ALA A 42 -37.71 11.49 -104.56
CA ALA A 42 -38.41 12.17 -103.48
C ALA A 42 -37.62 12.13 -102.17
N GLY A 43 -36.99 10.99 -101.85
CA GLY A 43 -36.08 10.83 -100.73
C GLY A 43 -34.86 11.72 -100.84
N ASP A 44 -34.21 11.77 -102.01
CA ASP A 44 -33.09 12.65 -102.30
C ASP A 44 -33.52 14.11 -102.23
N LYS A 45 -34.69 14.48 -102.79
CA LYS A 45 -35.25 15.83 -102.62
C LYS A 45 -35.48 16.17 -101.15
N HIS A 46 -35.93 15.22 -100.32
CA HIS A 46 -36.14 15.44 -98.89
C HIS A 46 -34.82 15.55 -98.12
N VAL A 47 -33.84 14.69 -98.39
CA VAL A 47 -32.50 14.73 -97.77
C VAL A 47 -31.75 15.99 -98.16
N VAL A 48 -31.79 16.38 -99.45
CA VAL A 48 -31.30 17.67 -99.95
C VAL A 48 -32.03 18.80 -99.21
N LYS A 49 -33.37 18.77 -99.13
CA LYS A 49 -34.13 19.81 -98.45
C LYS A 49 -33.79 19.92 -96.95
N VAL A 50 -33.63 18.82 -96.23
CA VAL A 50 -33.30 18.81 -94.79
C VAL A 50 -31.83 19.21 -94.55
N ALA A 51 -30.91 18.76 -95.39
CA ALA A 51 -29.51 19.18 -95.33
C ALA A 51 -29.33 20.67 -95.63
N PHE A 52 -30.08 21.21 -96.60
CA PHE A 52 -30.04 22.63 -96.96
C PHE A 52 -30.93 23.52 -96.08
N GLN A 53 -31.96 23.00 -95.42
CA GLN A 53 -32.72 23.71 -94.38
C GLN A 53 -31.86 24.01 -93.15
N ASN A 54 -30.92 23.12 -92.81
CA ASN A 54 -29.93 23.40 -91.77
C ASN A 54 -28.85 24.43 -92.21
N MET A 55 -28.64 24.60 -93.52
CA MET A 55 -27.91 25.73 -94.12
C MET A 55 -28.78 27.00 -94.24
N GLU A 56 -30.10 26.89 -94.05
CA GLU A 56 -31.09 27.96 -94.17
C GLU A 56 -31.20 28.83 -92.91
N LYS A 57 -30.28 28.65 -91.94
CA LYS A 57 -29.86 29.75 -91.04
C LYS A 57 -29.07 30.79 -91.85
N ILE A 58 -29.77 31.41 -92.80
CA ILE A 58 -29.33 32.48 -93.69
C ILE A 58 -29.27 33.77 -92.85
N SER A 59 -28.16 33.91 -92.14
CA SER A 59 -27.52 35.21 -91.95
C SER A 59 -26.19 35.24 -92.71
N GLU A 60 -25.65 34.07 -93.09
CA GLU A 60 -24.35 33.96 -93.76
C GLU A 60 -24.46 33.91 -95.29
N LYS A 61 -25.52 33.35 -95.87
CA LYS A 61 -25.65 33.23 -97.34
C LYS A 61 -25.72 34.61 -98.01
N ASP A 62 -26.50 35.54 -97.45
CA ASP A 62 -26.63 36.91 -97.96
C ASP A 62 -25.34 37.75 -97.75
N ALA A 63 -24.56 37.45 -96.71
CA ALA A 63 -23.26 38.09 -96.48
C ALA A 63 -22.19 37.66 -97.52
N PHE A 64 -22.37 36.50 -98.16
CA PHE A 64 -21.44 35.97 -99.17
C PHE A 64 -21.90 36.19 -100.62
N CYS A 65 -23.18 36.54 -100.87
CA CYS A 65 -23.70 36.81 -102.20
C CYS A 65 -23.10 38.07 -102.87
N ASN A 66 -22.63 39.05 -102.09
CA ASN A 66 -22.02 40.30 -102.57
C ASN A 66 -20.48 40.24 -102.64
N MET A 67 -19.88 39.07 -102.42
CA MET A 67 -18.43 38.86 -102.39
C MET A 67 -17.99 37.92 -103.53
N SER A 68 -16.79 38.16 -104.08
CA SER A 68 -16.17 37.22 -105.02
C SER A 68 -15.96 35.84 -104.38
N SER A 69 -16.04 34.77 -105.18
CA SER A 69 -15.86 33.38 -104.71
C SER A 69 -14.57 33.18 -103.89
N LYS A 70 -13.48 33.85 -104.29
CA LYS A 70 -12.19 33.80 -103.56
C LYS A 70 -12.28 34.46 -102.16
N THR A 71 -13.00 35.57 -102.04
CA THR A 71 -13.20 36.28 -100.76
C THR A 71 -14.16 35.55 -99.81
N ALA A 72 -15.15 34.84 -100.34
CA ALA A 72 -16.05 33.99 -99.55
C ALA A 72 -15.29 32.80 -98.95
N LEU A 73 -14.44 32.12 -99.72
CA LEU A 73 -13.57 31.04 -99.24
C LEU A 73 -12.61 31.52 -98.16
N ALA A 74 -11.92 32.65 -98.37
CA ALA A 74 -11.01 33.21 -97.38
C ALA A 74 -11.73 33.57 -96.06
N THR A 75 -12.98 34.02 -96.13
CA THR A 75 -13.78 34.34 -94.94
C THR A 75 -14.22 33.08 -94.20
N LEU A 76 -14.61 32.02 -94.92
CA LEU A 76 -14.93 30.73 -94.33
C LEU A 76 -13.69 30.11 -93.66
N ASP A 77 -12.54 30.15 -94.33
CA ASP A 77 -11.26 29.69 -93.77
C ASP A 77 -10.90 30.46 -92.49
N ARG A 78 -11.06 31.79 -92.48
CA ARG A 78 -10.88 32.61 -91.26
C ARG A 78 -11.83 32.20 -90.14
N LYS A 79 -13.10 31.87 -90.43
CA LYS A 79 -14.06 31.37 -89.43
C LYS A 79 -13.66 29.99 -88.91
N ILE A 80 -13.22 29.08 -89.78
CA ILE A 80 -12.72 27.75 -89.39
C ILE A 80 -11.48 27.89 -88.51
N GLN A 81 -10.53 28.75 -88.89
CA GLN A 81 -9.35 29.04 -88.09
C GLN A 81 -9.71 29.62 -86.72
N THR A 82 -10.68 30.54 -86.64
CA THR A 82 -11.19 31.09 -85.37
C THR A 82 -11.81 29.99 -84.49
N LYS A 83 -12.66 29.12 -85.07
CA LYS A 83 -13.25 27.99 -84.33
C LYS A 83 -12.18 26.99 -83.86
N LYS A 84 -11.17 26.71 -84.69
CA LYS A 84 -10.03 25.85 -84.34
C LYS A 84 -9.21 26.45 -83.19
N LYS A 85 -8.94 27.75 -83.22
CA LYS A 85 -8.28 28.49 -82.12
C LYS A 85 -9.10 28.39 -80.82
N ARG A 86 -10.43 28.61 -80.88
CA ARG A 86 -11.32 28.47 -79.72
C ARG A 86 -11.33 27.05 -79.17
N LEU A 87 -11.39 26.03 -80.03
CA LEU A 87 -11.32 24.63 -79.61
C LEU A 87 -9.98 24.30 -78.95
N ASN A 88 -8.87 24.78 -79.51
CA ASN A 88 -7.55 24.58 -78.93
C ASN A 88 -7.42 25.27 -77.56
N ALA A 89 -7.95 26.48 -77.40
CA ALA A 89 -8.00 27.17 -76.11
C ALA A 89 -8.81 26.37 -75.07
N GLN A 90 -9.98 25.86 -75.45
CA GLN A 90 -10.80 25.04 -74.57
C GLN A 90 -10.12 23.72 -74.20
N LYS A 91 -9.46 23.05 -75.14
CA LYS A 91 -8.65 21.85 -74.88
C LYS A 91 -7.52 22.13 -73.90
N HIS A 92 -6.84 23.28 -74.03
CA HIS A 92 -5.81 23.71 -73.10
C HIS A 92 -6.40 23.87 -71.69
N ILE A 93 -7.49 24.63 -71.54
CA ILE A 93 -8.17 24.83 -70.25
C ILE A 93 -8.57 23.48 -69.62
N THR A 94 -9.19 22.58 -70.38
CA THR A 94 -9.55 21.25 -69.88
C THR A 94 -8.33 20.46 -69.42
N ARG A 95 -7.22 20.52 -70.15
CA ARG A 95 -5.98 19.83 -69.77
C ARG A 95 -5.39 20.43 -68.49
N THR A 96 -5.37 21.75 -68.34
CA THR A 96 -4.91 22.43 -67.12
C THR A 96 -5.77 22.05 -65.91
N LEU A 97 -7.09 22.03 -66.06
CA LEU A 97 -8.00 21.62 -64.99
C LEU A 97 -7.84 20.13 -64.63
N GLN A 98 -7.57 19.26 -65.62
CA GLN A 98 -7.26 17.85 -65.36
C GLN A 98 -5.95 17.67 -64.61
N GLN A 99 -4.90 18.40 -64.98
CA GLN A 99 -3.63 18.42 -64.25
C GLN A 99 -3.85 18.87 -62.81
N ARG A 100 -4.55 20.00 -62.61
CA ARG A 100 -4.86 20.51 -61.27
C ARG A 100 -5.66 19.52 -60.43
N ARG A 101 -6.63 18.83 -61.04
CA ARG A 101 -7.39 17.77 -60.37
C ARG A 101 -6.50 16.61 -59.93
N ASN A 102 -5.56 16.20 -60.78
CA ASN A 102 -4.64 15.10 -60.46
C ASN A 102 -3.66 15.49 -59.36
N GLU A 103 -3.15 16.72 -59.37
CA GLU A 103 -2.34 17.28 -58.28
C GLU A 103 -3.12 17.24 -56.95
N LEU A 104 -4.35 17.76 -56.94
CA LEU A 104 -5.19 17.76 -55.74
C LEU A 104 -5.52 16.36 -55.23
N LYS A 105 -5.72 15.39 -56.12
CA LYS A 105 -5.90 13.98 -55.74
C LYS A 105 -4.65 13.42 -55.07
N LEU A 106 -3.48 13.70 -55.62
CA LEU A 106 -2.21 13.19 -55.09
C LEU A 106 -1.92 13.82 -53.71
N GLU A 107 -2.19 15.12 -53.54
CA GLU A 107 -2.10 15.77 -52.23
C GLU A 107 -3.10 15.20 -51.21
N TYR A 108 -4.34 14.93 -51.63
CA TYR A 108 -5.32 14.27 -50.77
C TYR A 108 -4.87 12.86 -50.35
N GLU A 109 -4.35 12.06 -51.27
CA GLU A 109 -3.83 10.72 -50.98
C GLU A 109 -2.64 10.77 -50.02
N ARG A 110 -1.74 11.76 -50.17
CA ARG A 110 -0.64 12.00 -49.20
C ARG A 110 -1.15 12.37 -47.81
N LEU A 111 -2.07 13.32 -47.72
CA LEU A 111 -2.65 13.74 -46.44
C LEU A 111 -3.41 12.60 -45.76
N LYS A 112 -4.12 11.78 -46.53
CA LYS A 112 -4.80 10.59 -46.02
C LYS A 112 -3.81 9.56 -45.47
N ALA A 113 -2.70 9.30 -46.18
CA ALA A 113 -1.67 8.40 -45.71
C ALA A 113 -1.03 8.88 -44.39
N LEU A 114 -0.76 10.19 -44.25
CA LEU A 114 -0.27 10.78 -43.01
C LEU A 114 -1.29 10.69 -41.87
N SER A 115 -2.58 10.89 -42.16
CA SER A 115 -3.66 10.72 -41.19
C SER A 115 -3.74 9.27 -40.70
N ASP A 116 -3.68 8.29 -41.60
CA ASP A 116 -3.72 6.87 -41.27
C ASP A 116 -2.48 6.40 -40.49
N ASP A 117 -1.34 7.09 -40.61
CA ASP A 117 -0.13 6.84 -39.81
C ASP A 117 -0.22 7.48 -38.42
N SER A 118 -0.83 8.67 -38.33
CA SER A 118 -1.09 9.35 -37.06
C SER A 118 -2.09 8.61 -36.16
N THR A 119 -3.09 7.93 -36.76
CA THR A 119 -4.04 7.11 -36.00
C THR A 119 -3.40 5.83 -35.48
N LYS A 120 -2.56 5.16 -36.28
CA LYS A 120 -1.81 3.97 -35.83
C LYS A 120 -0.82 4.29 -34.71
N THR A 121 -0.09 5.41 -34.82
CA THR A 121 0.81 5.85 -33.76
C THR A 121 0.06 6.20 -32.48
N GLY A 122 -1.12 6.83 -32.58
CA GLY A 122 -2.00 7.06 -31.44
C GLY A 122 -2.52 5.77 -30.78
N GLU A 123 -2.89 4.77 -31.58
CA GLU A 123 -3.30 3.44 -31.08
C GLU A 123 -2.13 2.72 -30.37
N ASP A 124 -0.94 2.73 -30.97
CA ASP A 124 0.28 2.15 -30.38
C ASP A 124 0.66 2.84 -29.07
N ASP A 125 0.56 4.17 -29.01
CA ASP A 125 0.85 4.94 -27.80
C ASP A 125 -0.21 4.72 -26.71
N ALA A 126 -1.49 4.55 -27.07
CA ALA A 126 -2.53 4.15 -26.14
C ALA A 126 -2.30 2.74 -25.56
N VAL A 127 -1.82 1.80 -26.40
CA VAL A 127 -1.43 0.46 -25.93
C VAL A 127 -0.23 0.55 -24.99
N LYS A 128 0.81 1.32 -25.33
CA LYS A 128 1.97 1.54 -24.45
C LYS A 128 1.54 2.16 -23.12
N LEU A 129 0.69 3.18 -23.13
CA LEU A 129 0.18 3.82 -21.92
C LEU A 129 -0.51 2.80 -21.01
N ARG A 130 -1.43 1.98 -21.55
CA ARG A 130 -2.11 0.93 -20.79
C ARG A 130 -1.12 -0.09 -20.21
N THR A 131 -0.06 -0.45 -20.96
CA THR A 131 0.96 -1.36 -20.42
C THR A 131 1.79 -0.73 -19.29
N LEU A 132 2.12 0.55 -19.40
CA LEU A 132 2.85 1.29 -18.37
C LEU A 132 2.01 1.46 -17.11
N GLU A 133 0.71 1.77 -17.25
CA GLU A 133 -0.24 1.83 -16.13
C GLU A 133 -0.35 0.49 -15.40
N ASN A 134 -0.53 -0.61 -16.14
CA ASN A 134 -0.58 -1.96 -15.57
C ASN A 134 0.74 -2.33 -14.86
N ASN A 135 1.88 -1.93 -15.41
CA ASN A 135 3.17 -2.17 -14.78
C ASN A 135 3.34 -1.34 -13.51
N LEU A 136 2.92 -0.08 -13.52
CA LEU A 136 2.92 0.79 -12.34
C LEU A 136 2.05 0.20 -11.23
N GLU A 137 0.82 -0.21 -11.53
CA GLU A 137 -0.08 -0.84 -10.56
C GLU A 137 0.54 -2.11 -9.96
N LYS A 138 1.14 -2.97 -10.80
CA LYS A 138 1.87 -4.16 -10.33
C LYS A 138 3.03 -3.80 -9.40
N THR A 139 3.80 -2.76 -9.72
CA THR A 139 4.89 -2.32 -8.84
C THR A 139 4.39 -1.75 -7.52
N LEU A 140 3.28 -1.00 -7.52
CA LEU A 140 2.66 -0.48 -6.31
C LEU A 140 2.12 -1.61 -5.41
N LEU A 141 1.48 -2.62 -5.99
CA LEU A 141 1.05 -3.80 -5.25
C LEU A 141 2.24 -4.54 -4.62
N LYS A 142 3.34 -4.71 -5.36
CA LYS A 142 4.57 -5.30 -4.82
C LYS A 142 5.18 -4.48 -3.69
N CYS A 143 5.18 -3.15 -3.79
CA CYS A 143 5.69 -2.28 -2.73
C CYS A 143 4.85 -2.40 -1.47
N LYS A 144 3.52 -2.36 -1.59
CA LYS A 144 2.59 -2.55 -0.45
C LYS A 144 2.78 -3.91 0.21
N GLU A 145 2.97 -4.97 -0.58
CA GLU A 145 3.24 -6.30 -0.04
C GLU A 145 4.59 -6.36 0.67
N ALA A 146 5.64 -5.77 0.10
CA ALA A 146 6.95 -5.68 0.74
C ALA A 146 6.91 -4.88 2.05
N GLU A 147 6.15 -3.78 2.10
CA GLU A 147 5.90 -3.02 3.33
C GLU A 147 5.15 -3.86 4.37
N ASN A 148 4.15 -4.64 3.94
CA ASN A 148 3.41 -5.55 4.82
C ASN A 148 4.32 -6.63 5.41
N ILE A 149 5.10 -7.29 4.57
CA ILE A 149 6.11 -8.28 4.98
C ILE A 149 7.10 -7.65 5.97
N THR A 150 7.62 -6.45 5.66
CA THR A 150 8.57 -5.75 6.53
C THR A 150 7.96 -5.43 7.89
N ARG A 151 6.72 -4.92 7.91
CA ARG A 151 5.99 -4.63 9.15
C ARG A 151 5.80 -5.89 9.99
N ASN A 152 5.44 -7.01 9.37
CA ASN A 152 5.31 -8.29 10.05
C ASN A 152 6.64 -8.76 10.64
N TYR A 153 7.74 -8.70 9.87
CA TYR A 153 9.06 -9.07 10.40
C TYR A 153 9.54 -8.16 11.54
N LEU A 154 9.22 -6.87 11.49
CA LEU A 154 9.51 -5.96 12.60
C LEU A 154 8.69 -6.31 13.85
N ALA A 155 7.41 -6.65 13.69
CA ALA A 155 6.57 -7.11 14.80
C ALA A 155 7.09 -8.43 15.39
N PHE A 156 7.45 -9.41 14.56
CA PHE A 156 8.08 -10.65 15.01
C PHE A 156 9.39 -10.40 15.74
N LYS A 157 10.22 -9.48 15.24
CA LYS A 157 11.47 -9.09 15.91
C LYS A 157 11.19 -8.47 17.28
N SER A 158 10.22 -7.57 17.41
CA SER A 158 9.85 -6.97 18.70
C SER A 158 9.42 -8.04 19.69
N HIS A 159 8.56 -8.96 19.26
CA HIS A 159 8.10 -10.06 20.10
C HIS A 159 9.26 -10.96 20.56
N LEU A 160 10.18 -11.34 19.66
CA LEU A 160 11.35 -12.13 20.02
C LEU A 160 12.29 -11.37 20.96
N GLN A 161 12.41 -10.05 20.80
CA GLN A 161 13.18 -9.22 21.71
C GLN A 161 12.54 -9.18 23.12
N GLU A 162 11.22 -9.02 23.21
CA GLU A 162 10.48 -9.10 24.47
C GLU A 162 10.65 -10.47 25.15
N GLU A 163 10.50 -11.57 24.41
CA GLU A 163 10.73 -12.92 24.94
C GLU A 163 12.18 -13.10 25.41
N SER A 164 13.16 -12.61 24.65
CA SER A 164 14.57 -12.69 25.01
C SER A 164 14.89 -11.95 26.31
N LEU A 165 14.13 -10.91 26.65
CA LEU A 165 14.26 -10.19 27.93
C LEU A 165 13.53 -10.90 29.08
N HIS A 166 12.49 -11.69 28.78
CA HIS A 166 11.72 -12.41 29.78
C HIS A 166 12.40 -13.71 30.26
N TYR A 167 13.03 -14.46 29.35
CA TYR A 167 13.65 -15.75 29.68
C TYR A 167 14.74 -15.68 30.77
N PRO A 168 15.64 -14.67 30.80
CA PRO A 168 16.64 -14.55 31.86
C PRO A 168 15.99 -14.45 33.25
N GLY A 169 14.94 -13.63 33.42
CA GLY A 169 14.25 -13.51 34.71
C GLY A 169 13.57 -14.81 35.15
N GLN A 170 13.01 -15.58 34.21
CA GLN A 170 12.48 -16.91 34.51
C GLN A 170 13.60 -17.87 34.93
N LEU A 171 14.73 -17.86 34.24
CA LEU A 171 15.89 -18.69 34.58
C LEU A 171 16.44 -18.33 35.97
N ASP A 172 16.64 -17.04 36.26
CA ASP A 172 17.12 -16.57 37.55
C ASP A 172 16.18 -17.03 38.69
N SER A 173 14.86 -16.94 38.49
CA SER A 173 13.87 -17.39 39.48
C SER A 173 13.93 -18.91 39.73
N LEU A 174 14.15 -19.71 38.67
CA LEU A 174 14.30 -21.15 38.77
C LEU A 174 15.63 -21.53 39.43
N GLU A 175 16.71 -20.80 39.13
CA GLU A 175 18.01 -20.99 39.77
C GLU A 175 17.95 -20.68 41.27
N GLU A 176 17.27 -19.61 41.67
CA GLU A 176 17.01 -19.30 43.08
C GLU A 176 16.22 -20.40 43.78
N GLU A 177 15.18 -20.94 43.13
CA GLU A 177 14.38 -22.03 43.68
C GLU A 177 15.21 -23.32 43.86
N VAL A 178 16.04 -23.66 42.87
CA VAL A 178 16.97 -24.79 42.95
C VAL A 178 17.98 -24.61 44.09
N LEU A 179 18.49 -23.40 44.30
CA LEU A 179 19.40 -23.11 45.41
C LEU A 179 18.70 -23.27 46.77
N LYS A 180 17.46 -22.79 46.91
CA LYS A 180 16.64 -22.99 48.12
C LYS A 180 16.43 -24.48 48.40
N TYR A 181 16.01 -25.25 47.41
CA TYR A 181 15.83 -26.71 47.59
C TYR A 181 17.12 -27.44 47.92
N LYS A 182 18.28 -26.99 47.43
CA LYS A 182 19.58 -27.56 47.80
C LYS A 182 19.90 -27.29 49.27
N ASP A 183 19.64 -26.08 49.75
CA ASP A 183 19.84 -25.70 51.15
C ASP A 183 18.89 -26.48 52.08
N ASP A 184 17.61 -26.55 51.74
CA ASP A 184 16.61 -27.35 52.46
C ASP A 184 17.02 -28.83 52.54
N LEU A 185 17.53 -29.38 51.44
CA LEU A 185 18.01 -30.76 51.40
C LEU A 185 19.24 -30.96 52.31
N GLN A 186 20.16 -29.99 52.38
CA GLN A 186 21.30 -30.05 53.28
C GLN A 186 20.85 -30.01 54.73
N THR A 187 19.95 -29.09 55.07
CA THR A 187 19.35 -28.96 56.40
C THR A 187 18.65 -30.26 56.81
N LEU A 188 17.83 -30.84 55.93
CA LEU A 188 17.12 -32.08 56.20
C LEU A 188 18.07 -33.27 56.40
N LYS A 189 19.17 -33.32 55.64
CA LYS A 189 20.22 -34.35 55.84
C LYS A 189 20.92 -34.19 57.18
N ALA A 190 21.21 -32.96 57.60
CA ALA A 190 21.79 -32.69 58.92
C ALA A 190 20.83 -33.12 60.04
N MET A 191 19.56 -32.74 59.96
CA MET A 191 18.52 -33.17 60.91
C MET A 191 18.38 -34.70 60.97
N LYS A 192 18.41 -35.38 59.80
CA LYS A 192 18.39 -36.84 59.76
C LYS A 192 19.59 -37.45 60.48
N HIS A 193 20.79 -36.92 60.24
CA HIS A 193 22.00 -37.41 60.89
C HIS A 193 21.96 -37.20 62.40
N GLU A 194 21.50 -36.03 62.86
CA GLU A 194 21.31 -35.75 64.29
C GLU A 194 20.27 -36.69 64.92
N ALA A 195 19.14 -36.92 64.26
CA ALA A 195 18.13 -37.87 64.72
C ALA A 195 18.67 -39.30 64.80
N GLN A 196 19.51 -39.72 63.85
CA GLN A 196 20.19 -41.03 63.88
C GLN A 196 21.15 -41.15 65.06
N LEU A 197 21.99 -40.14 65.28
CA LEU A 197 22.90 -40.10 66.44
C LEU A 197 22.12 -40.14 67.76
N SER A 198 21.03 -39.39 67.88
CA SER A 198 20.17 -39.38 69.07
C SER A 198 19.53 -40.75 69.33
N ALA A 199 19.05 -41.42 68.27
CA ALA A 199 18.50 -42.76 68.37
C ALA A 199 19.55 -43.81 68.78
N GLU A 200 20.76 -43.72 68.23
CA GLU A 200 21.90 -44.58 68.60
C GLU A 200 22.33 -44.36 70.05
N ALA A 201 22.42 -43.10 70.49
CA ALA A 201 22.71 -42.74 71.88
C ALA A 201 21.65 -43.30 72.84
N SER A 202 20.36 -43.10 72.52
CA SER A 202 19.25 -43.64 73.33
C SER A 202 19.28 -45.17 73.40
N LYS A 203 19.63 -45.84 72.29
CA LYS A 203 19.77 -47.30 72.24
C LYS A 203 20.97 -47.78 73.08
N ALA A 204 22.09 -47.07 73.04
CA ALA A 204 23.26 -47.37 73.85
C ALA A 204 22.98 -47.17 75.35
N GLU A 205 22.29 -46.09 75.73
CA GLU A 205 21.86 -45.86 77.11
C GLU A 205 20.91 -46.96 77.60
N LEU A 206 19.95 -47.37 76.77
CA LEU A 206 19.05 -48.49 77.08
C LEU A 206 19.84 -49.78 77.33
N GLN A 207 20.78 -50.12 76.44
CA GLN A 207 21.64 -51.31 76.60
C GLN A 207 22.46 -51.27 77.89
N GLN A 208 23.09 -50.13 78.21
CA GLN A 208 23.82 -49.97 79.47
C GLN A 208 22.92 -50.17 80.69
N ARG A 209 21.69 -49.63 80.65
CA ARG A 209 20.72 -49.78 81.74
C ARG A 209 20.22 -51.21 81.89
N GLU A 210 19.99 -51.91 80.78
CA GLU A 210 19.65 -53.34 80.76
C GLU A 210 20.78 -54.20 81.34
N GLU A 211 22.04 -53.94 80.99
CA GLU A 211 23.20 -54.64 81.54
C GLU A 211 23.35 -54.40 83.05
N LEU A 212 23.12 -53.17 83.52
CA LEU A 212 23.14 -52.85 84.96
C LEU A 212 22.03 -53.60 85.69
N LEU A 213 20.80 -53.62 85.16
CA LEU A 213 19.70 -54.39 85.74
C LEU A 213 19.99 -55.89 85.75
N TYR A 214 20.66 -56.41 84.72
CA TYR A 214 21.08 -57.81 84.67
C TYR A 214 22.11 -58.13 85.75
N LYS A 215 23.12 -57.26 85.94
CA LYS A 215 24.14 -57.40 87.00
C LYS A 215 23.50 -57.35 88.40
N ASP A 216 22.65 -56.36 88.66
CA ASP A 216 21.91 -56.22 89.92
C ASP A 216 21.01 -57.44 90.20
N ARG A 217 20.27 -57.95 89.20
CA ARG A 217 19.52 -59.21 89.34
C ARG A 217 20.43 -60.38 89.70
N LYS A 218 21.57 -60.53 89.04
CA LYS A 218 22.54 -61.61 89.32
C LYS A 218 23.13 -61.51 90.72
N GLU A 219 23.42 -60.30 91.19
CA GLU A 219 23.87 -60.06 92.56
C GLU A 219 22.78 -60.37 93.57
N ARG A 220 21.54 -59.91 93.36
CA ARG A 220 20.40 -60.24 94.22
C ARG A 220 20.17 -61.74 94.33
N GLU A 221 20.27 -62.48 93.23
CA GLU A 221 20.18 -63.95 93.26
C GLU A 221 21.33 -64.56 94.07
N ARG A 222 22.57 -64.08 93.91
CA ARG A 222 23.71 -64.52 94.75
C ARG A 222 23.48 -64.25 96.23
N TYR A 223 22.97 -63.06 96.58
CA TYR A 223 22.61 -62.72 97.96
C TYR A 223 21.50 -63.63 98.50
N LYS A 224 20.45 -63.88 97.72
CA LYS A 224 19.39 -64.83 98.09
C LYS A 224 19.94 -66.23 98.35
N THR A 225 20.82 -66.75 97.49
CA THR A 225 21.45 -68.06 97.70
C THR A 225 22.23 -68.10 99.01
N LYS A 226 23.05 -67.07 99.30
CA LYS A 226 23.79 -66.97 100.57
C LYS A 226 22.85 -66.89 101.79
N VAL A 227 21.77 -66.12 101.69
CA VAL A 227 20.76 -66.03 102.77
C VAL A 227 20.08 -67.37 102.99
N GLU A 228 19.72 -68.11 101.93
CA GLU A 228 19.13 -69.43 102.06
C GLU A 228 20.13 -70.46 102.63
N GLU A 229 21.40 -70.41 102.22
CA GLU A 229 22.49 -71.21 102.82
C GLU A 229 22.66 -70.89 104.32
N HIS A 230 22.71 -69.61 104.68
CA HIS A 230 22.75 -69.18 106.08
C HIS A 230 21.51 -69.63 106.84
N LYS A 231 20.31 -69.55 106.25
CA LYS A 231 19.07 -70.02 106.86
C LYS A 231 19.10 -71.53 107.11
N ILE A 232 19.57 -72.34 106.15
CA ILE A 232 19.77 -73.78 106.33
C ILE A 232 20.79 -74.06 107.45
N GLN A 233 21.85 -73.25 107.54
CA GLN A 233 22.87 -73.39 108.59
C GLN A 233 22.37 -72.94 109.97
N THR A 234 21.61 -71.86 110.05
CA THR A 234 20.94 -71.39 111.26
C THR A 234 19.84 -72.35 111.68
N GLU A 235 19.07 -72.93 110.77
CA GLU A 235 18.11 -73.99 111.10
C GLU A 235 18.83 -75.24 111.67
N LYS A 236 20.01 -75.60 111.15
CA LYS A 236 20.86 -76.65 111.74
C LYS A 236 21.40 -76.26 113.13
N VAL A 237 21.75 -74.99 113.34
CA VAL A 237 22.24 -74.47 114.62
C VAL A 237 21.10 -74.26 115.62
N GLU A 238 19.90 -73.87 115.20
CA GLU A 238 18.70 -73.69 116.00
C GLU A 238 18.14 -75.05 116.45
N ARG A 239 18.17 -76.06 115.57
CA ARG A 239 17.97 -77.46 115.99
C ARG A 239 19.02 -77.95 117.00
N ARG A 240 20.19 -77.30 117.10
CA ARG A 240 21.20 -77.53 118.16
C ARG A 240 21.02 -76.61 119.39
N ALA A 241 20.52 -75.38 119.21
CA ALA A 241 20.41 -74.34 120.24
C ALA A 241 19.09 -74.38 121.01
N GLN A 242 18.03 -75.01 120.49
CA GLN A 242 16.82 -75.35 121.27
C GLN A 242 17.08 -76.37 122.42
N ARG A 243 18.34 -76.68 122.74
CA ARG A 243 18.75 -77.45 123.94
C ARG A 243 19.45 -76.65 125.04
N THR A 244 19.67 -75.33 124.93
CA THR A 244 20.35 -74.60 126.02
C THR A 244 19.98 -73.11 126.11
N GLY A 245 19.08 -72.80 127.05
CA GLY A 245 19.32 -71.89 128.19
C GLY A 245 19.61 -70.38 127.98
N MET A 246 18.60 -69.57 128.32
CA MET A 246 18.58 -68.40 129.24
C MET A 246 19.60 -67.23 129.15
N GLN A 247 19.01 -66.02 129.10
CA GLN A 247 19.40 -64.66 129.53
C GLN A 247 20.06 -64.53 130.94
N PRO A 248 20.42 -63.32 131.49
CA PRO A 248 20.90 -62.01 130.95
C PRO A 248 21.99 -61.31 131.84
N ASP A 249 22.20 -59.99 131.63
CA ASP A 249 22.69 -58.93 132.58
C ASP A 249 24.18 -58.91 133.00
N ASP A 250 24.86 -57.82 133.39
CA ASP A 250 24.54 -56.41 133.66
C ASP A 250 25.84 -55.53 133.62
N LEU A 251 25.64 -54.22 133.50
CA LEU A 251 26.45 -53.00 133.80
C LEU A 251 27.90 -53.04 134.38
N GLY A 252 28.68 -51.99 134.06
CA GLY A 252 29.78 -51.51 134.92
C GLY A 252 30.78 -50.51 134.29
N SER A 253 30.89 -49.33 134.89
CA SER A 253 31.53 -48.08 134.43
C SER A 253 33.07 -47.98 134.52
N GLU A 254 33.64 -47.09 133.67
CA GLU A 254 34.81 -46.15 133.76
C GLU A 254 35.70 -46.04 135.04
N PRO A 255 36.86 -45.29 135.08
CA PRO A 255 37.76 -44.70 134.04
C PRO A 255 39.30 -44.73 134.42
N GLN A 256 40.12 -43.89 133.73
CA GLN A 256 41.54 -43.45 133.94
C GLN A 256 42.64 -44.26 133.20
N ARG A 257 43.67 -43.70 132.51
CA ARG A 257 44.44 -42.44 132.70
C ARG A 257 45.39 -42.12 131.50
N SER A 258 45.44 -40.84 131.11
CA SER A 258 46.61 -39.94 130.80
C SER A 258 47.69 -40.18 129.71
N THR A 259 48.16 -39.02 129.18
CA THR A 259 49.40 -38.65 128.42
C THR A 259 49.18 -38.52 126.89
N THR A 260 49.44 -37.42 126.17
CA THR A 260 50.53 -36.43 126.22
C THR A 260 50.11 -35.13 125.49
N ARG A 261 50.30 -33.97 126.15
CA ARG A 261 50.13 -32.61 125.60
C ARG A 261 51.33 -32.28 124.68
N VAL A 262 51.07 -32.01 123.40
CA VAL A 262 51.74 -31.03 122.47
C VAL A 262 51.10 -31.07 121.06
N ALA A 263 50.27 -32.06 120.72
CA ALA A 263 49.63 -32.17 119.39
C ALA A 263 48.31 -31.37 119.17
N ALA A 264 47.84 -30.59 120.15
CA ALA A 264 46.47 -30.10 120.15
C ALA A 264 46.19 -28.92 119.19
N GLU A 265 47.17 -28.07 118.89
CA GLU A 265 46.96 -26.92 117.99
C GLU A 265 47.02 -27.35 116.52
N ASP A 266 47.92 -28.27 116.17
CA ASP A 266 47.98 -28.86 114.82
C ASP A 266 46.82 -29.84 114.57
N GLU A 267 46.37 -30.64 115.55
CA GLU A 267 45.18 -31.49 115.39
C GLU A 267 43.89 -30.67 115.24
N GLN A 268 43.76 -29.53 115.92
CA GLN A 268 42.60 -28.64 115.73
C GLN A 268 42.61 -27.98 114.35
N ALA A 269 43.77 -27.49 113.88
CA ALA A 269 43.89 -26.95 112.53
C ALA A 269 43.60 -28.02 111.47
N MET A 270 44.18 -29.22 111.59
CA MET A 270 43.93 -30.33 110.66
C MET A 270 42.47 -30.79 110.70
N SER A 271 41.83 -30.86 111.88
CA SER A 271 40.39 -31.16 112.00
C SER A 271 39.51 -30.11 111.33
N THR A 272 39.82 -28.81 111.51
CA THR A 272 39.06 -27.75 110.84
C THR A 272 39.21 -27.78 109.32
N PHE A 273 40.42 -28.06 108.82
CA PHE A 273 40.64 -28.26 107.39
C PHE A 273 39.87 -29.49 106.90
N GLU A 274 39.97 -30.64 107.57
CA GLU A 274 39.25 -31.86 107.21
C GLU A 274 37.73 -31.68 107.18
N ASP A 275 37.16 -30.90 108.11
CA ASP A 275 35.72 -30.61 108.12
C ASP A 275 35.30 -29.68 106.98
N VAL A 276 36.10 -28.65 106.67
CA VAL A 276 35.88 -27.82 105.47
C VAL A 276 36.01 -28.67 104.19
N PHE A 277 36.97 -29.59 104.14
CA PHE A 277 37.13 -30.51 103.01
C PHE A 277 35.96 -31.48 102.88
N ARG A 278 35.44 -32.00 103.99
CA ARG A 278 34.26 -32.87 104.01
C ARG A 278 33.04 -32.12 103.47
N GLN A 279 32.83 -30.88 103.91
CA GLN A 279 31.75 -30.03 103.41
C GLN A 279 31.87 -29.74 101.91
N ILE A 280 33.08 -29.48 101.41
CA ILE A 280 33.30 -29.26 99.97
C ILE A 280 33.00 -30.54 99.18
N LYS A 281 33.46 -31.71 99.64
CA LYS A 281 33.18 -33.01 98.99
C LYS A 281 31.68 -33.33 99.00
N GLU A 282 30.99 -33.08 100.11
CA GLU A 282 29.54 -33.29 100.23
C GLU A 282 28.75 -32.33 99.33
N ALA A 283 29.14 -31.05 99.25
CA ALA A 283 28.47 -30.04 98.44
C ALA A 283 28.73 -30.21 96.93
N THR A 284 29.91 -30.69 96.54
CA THR A 284 30.26 -30.93 95.14
C THR A 284 29.97 -32.36 94.67
N GLY A 285 29.76 -33.31 95.60
CA GLY A 285 29.51 -34.72 95.30
C GLY A 285 30.75 -35.48 94.82
N VAL A 286 31.94 -34.99 95.16
CA VAL A 286 33.22 -35.44 94.60
C VAL A 286 34.04 -36.21 95.65
N THR A 287 34.70 -37.30 95.26
CA THR A 287 35.44 -38.18 96.19
C THR A 287 36.90 -37.74 96.41
N ASP A 288 37.53 -37.12 95.40
CA ASP A 288 38.93 -36.69 95.41
C ASP A 288 39.13 -35.17 95.18
N ILE A 289 40.15 -34.60 95.81
CA ILE A 289 40.44 -33.16 95.77
C ILE A 289 40.86 -32.72 94.36
N GLN A 290 41.54 -33.60 93.63
CA GLN A 290 41.97 -33.31 92.26
C GLN A 290 40.76 -33.18 91.32
N GLU A 291 39.72 -34.01 91.49
CA GLU A 291 38.49 -33.92 90.70
C GLU A 291 37.71 -32.62 91.01
N VAL A 292 37.74 -32.13 92.26
CA VAL A 292 37.18 -30.82 92.61
C VAL A 292 37.90 -29.71 91.83
N ALA A 293 39.25 -29.72 91.82
CA ALA A 293 40.04 -28.73 91.09
C ALA A 293 39.77 -28.75 89.57
N GLU A 294 39.68 -29.94 88.97
CA GLU A 294 39.37 -30.12 87.54
C GLU A 294 37.96 -29.63 87.18
N ARG A 295 36.96 -29.87 88.04
CA ARG A 295 35.60 -29.33 87.85
C ARG A 295 35.56 -27.81 87.95
N PHE A 296 36.30 -27.20 88.87
CA PHE A 296 36.39 -25.73 88.94
C PHE A 296 37.05 -25.13 87.70
N VAL A 297 38.11 -25.76 87.16
CA VAL A 297 38.77 -25.31 85.92
C VAL A 297 37.84 -25.44 84.72
N THR A 298 37.15 -26.57 84.57
CA THR A 298 36.20 -26.78 83.46
C THR A 298 34.98 -25.85 83.58
N GLN A 299 34.43 -25.67 84.78
CA GLN A 299 33.31 -24.75 85.02
C GLN A 299 33.72 -23.29 84.76
N LYS A 300 34.95 -22.90 85.11
CA LYS A 300 35.50 -21.59 84.76
C LYS A 300 35.61 -21.41 83.24
N GLY A 301 36.12 -22.42 82.52
CA GLY A 301 36.18 -22.40 81.06
C GLY A 301 34.81 -22.33 80.39
N ILE A 302 33.81 -23.06 80.90
CA ILE A 302 32.42 -22.99 80.43
C ILE A 302 31.84 -21.60 80.67
N ARG A 303 32.07 -21.01 81.85
CA ARG A 303 31.62 -19.64 82.17
C ARG A 303 32.23 -18.62 81.22
N GLU A 304 33.55 -18.67 81.00
CA GLU A 304 34.24 -17.77 80.06
C GLU A 304 33.71 -17.92 78.63
N HIS A 305 33.42 -19.15 78.19
CA HIS A 305 32.81 -19.40 76.89
C HIS A 305 31.38 -18.83 76.78
N LEU A 306 30.56 -19.01 77.81
CA LEU A 306 29.20 -18.44 77.87
C LEU A 306 29.24 -16.91 77.89
N GLU A 307 30.15 -16.30 78.65
CA GLU A 307 30.37 -14.84 78.65
C GLU A 307 30.73 -14.34 77.25
N LYS A 308 31.60 -15.07 76.53
CA LYS A 308 31.94 -14.75 75.14
C LYS A 308 30.72 -14.84 74.20
N LEU A 309 29.93 -15.90 74.29
CA LEU A 309 28.70 -16.07 73.50
C LEU A 309 27.65 -14.99 73.80
N ILE A 310 27.54 -14.56 75.06
CA ILE A 310 26.68 -13.44 75.45
C ILE A 310 27.15 -12.16 74.77
N GLU A 311 28.45 -11.90 74.74
CA GLU A 311 29.00 -10.71 74.12
C GLU A 311 28.88 -10.73 72.59
N GLU A 312 29.14 -11.87 71.95
CA GLU A 312 28.92 -12.07 70.52
C GLU A 312 27.44 -11.86 70.15
N ASN A 313 26.49 -12.40 70.92
CA ASN A 313 25.06 -12.18 70.71
C ASN A 313 24.62 -10.73 70.92
N LYS A 314 25.22 -10.02 71.89
CA LYS A 314 24.94 -8.59 72.07
C LYS A 314 25.41 -7.78 70.87
N ASN A 315 26.59 -8.08 70.34
CA ASN A 315 27.15 -7.40 69.18
C ASN A 315 26.32 -7.67 67.91
N THR A 316 25.92 -8.92 67.66
CA THR A 316 25.05 -9.25 66.51
C THR A 316 23.68 -8.59 66.65
N LEU A 317 23.11 -8.55 67.85
CA LEU A 317 21.84 -7.86 68.10
C LEU A 317 21.94 -6.35 67.88
N ALA A 318 23.07 -5.72 68.24
CA ALA A 318 23.31 -4.31 67.96
C ALA A 318 23.40 -4.04 66.45
N GLN A 319 24.17 -4.85 65.72
CA GLN A 319 24.30 -4.73 64.25
C GLN A 319 22.97 -4.92 63.53
N LEU A 320 22.18 -5.92 63.93
CA LEU A 320 20.85 -6.18 63.34
C LEU A 320 19.88 -5.03 63.61
N LYS A 321 19.95 -4.40 64.79
CA LYS A 321 19.15 -3.20 65.09
C LYS A 321 19.53 -2.03 64.20
N GLU A 322 20.83 -1.78 64.01
CA GLU A 322 21.31 -0.71 63.14
C GLU A 322 20.90 -0.94 61.68
N GLN A 323 21.06 -2.18 61.17
CA GLN A 323 20.60 -2.54 59.82
C GLN A 323 19.09 -2.35 59.65
N LYS A 324 18.30 -2.74 60.66
CA LYS A 324 16.85 -2.52 60.66
C LYS A 324 16.52 -1.02 60.60
N GLU A 325 17.19 -0.19 61.38
CA GLU A 325 17.01 1.27 61.39
C GLU A 325 17.33 1.87 60.01
N GLN A 326 18.45 1.48 59.40
CA GLN A 326 18.86 1.93 58.07
C GLN A 326 17.86 1.52 56.97
N LEU A 327 17.43 0.25 56.96
CA LEU A 327 16.41 -0.24 56.03
C LEU A 327 15.09 0.50 56.21
N ASN A 328 14.70 0.80 57.45
CA ASN A 328 13.48 1.54 57.73
C ASN A 328 13.56 2.99 57.23
N GLN A 329 14.71 3.65 57.37
CA GLN A 329 14.93 5.00 56.83
C GLN A 329 14.84 5.01 55.30
N GLN A 330 15.49 4.05 54.62
CA GLN A 330 15.40 3.92 53.16
C GLN A 330 13.98 3.63 52.68
N PHE A 331 13.21 2.85 53.46
CA PHE A 331 11.81 2.59 53.16
C PHE A 331 10.95 3.84 53.27
N GLU A 332 11.06 4.61 54.37
CA GLU A 332 10.30 5.86 54.51
C GLU A 332 10.71 6.89 53.45
N GLU A 333 12.00 6.98 53.11
CA GLU A 333 12.47 7.85 52.01
C GLU A 333 11.78 7.49 50.69
N LYS A 334 11.83 6.20 50.28
CA LYS A 334 11.16 5.76 49.04
C LYS A 334 9.64 5.91 49.09
N LYS A 335 9.02 5.70 50.26
CA LYS A 335 7.58 5.81 50.44
C LYS A 335 7.09 7.25 50.29
N TYR A 336 7.84 8.24 50.78
CA TYR A 336 7.45 9.64 50.68
C TYR A 336 8.05 10.38 49.48
N SER A 337 9.16 9.91 48.90
CA SER A 337 9.72 10.49 47.68
C SER A 337 8.91 10.12 46.43
N GLY A 338 8.30 8.92 46.41
CA GLY A 338 7.52 8.45 45.26
C GLY A 338 6.32 9.34 44.92
N GLU A 339 5.62 9.91 45.91
CA GLU A 339 4.46 10.77 45.68
C GLU A 339 4.86 12.11 45.02
N ALA A 340 6.02 12.66 45.41
CA ALA A 340 6.55 13.90 44.86
C ALA A 340 7.06 13.70 43.42
N ASP A 341 7.68 12.56 43.14
CA ASP A 341 8.15 12.20 41.79
C ASP A 341 6.96 11.97 40.84
N ILE A 342 5.92 11.24 41.28
CA ILE A 342 4.71 11.04 40.48
C ILE A 342 4.00 12.36 40.17
N SER A 343 3.92 13.26 41.16
CA SER A 343 3.32 14.59 40.96
C SER A 343 4.12 15.44 39.98
N ARG A 344 5.45 15.36 40.04
CA ARG A 344 6.35 16.07 39.11
C ARG A 344 6.20 15.54 37.69
N ASP A 345 6.14 14.23 37.53
CA ASP A 345 6.00 13.58 36.22
C ASP A 345 4.62 13.85 35.61
N GLN A 346 3.55 13.89 36.42
CA GLN A 346 2.21 14.31 35.98
C GLN A 346 2.23 15.76 35.46
N HIS A 347 2.87 16.70 36.17
CA HIS A 347 2.97 18.08 35.70
C HIS A 347 3.73 18.20 34.37
N ILE A 348 4.83 17.44 34.20
CA ILE A 348 5.59 17.43 32.95
C ILE A 348 4.75 16.86 31.80
N LEU A 349 3.94 15.84 32.06
CA LEU A 349 3.02 15.28 31.06
C LEU A 349 1.95 16.28 30.67
N GLU A 350 1.32 16.97 31.63
CA GLU A 350 0.33 18.02 31.36
C GLU A 350 0.92 19.16 30.54
N ASP A 351 2.14 19.61 30.84
CA ASP A 351 2.84 20.64 30.07
C ASP A 351 3.10 20.17 28.62
N CYS A 352 3.58 18.93 28.45
CA CYS A 352 3.80 18.34 27.13
C CYS A 352 2.51 18.23 26.31
N GLU A 353 1.39 17.83 26.95
CA GLU A 353 0.08 17.77 26.31
C GLU A 353 -0.40 19.16 25.87
N GLN A 354 -0.20 20.17 26.71
CA GLN A 354 -0.55 21.55 26.37
C GLN A 354 0.27 22.07 25.18
N GLU A 355 1.58 21.81 25.15
CA GLU A 355 2.44 22.18 24.03
C GLU A 355 2.03 21.47 22.73
N LEU A 356 1.70 20.18 22.81
CA LEU A 356 1.22 19.41 21.67
C LEU A 356 -0.09 19.98 21.12
N GLN A 357 -1.06 20.29 21.98
CA GLN A 357 -2.32 20.91 21.57
C GLN A 357 -2.08 22.28 20.94
N ALA A 358 -1.17 23.09 21.49
CA ALA A 358 -0.81 24.38 20.91
C ALA A 358 -0.14 24.24 19.53
N ALA A 359 0.72 23.23 19.35
CA ALA A 359 1.33 22.93 18.06
C ALA A 359 0.31 22.43 17.02
N GLN A 360 -0.63 21.59 17.43
CA GLN A 360 -1.72 21.12 16.56
C GLN A 360 -2.61 22.28 16.09
N ARG A 361 -3.05 23.16 17.01
CA ARG A 361 -3.84 24.36 16.65
C ARG A 361 -3.11 25.26 15.66
N ARG A 362 -1.79 25.45 15.83
CA ARG A 362 -0.96 26.21 14.87
C ARG A 362 -0.91 25.54 13.50
N CYS A 363 -0.76 24.22 13.46
CA CYS A 363 -0.73 23.46 12.21
C CYS A 363 -2.06 23.56 11.46
N ASP A 364 -3.19 23.43 12.18
CA ASP A 364 -4.51 23.52 11.58
C ASP A 364 -4.81 24.94 11.07
N GLY A 365 -4.45 25.98 11.82
CA GLY A 365 -4.54 27.37 11.33
C GLY A 365 -3.68 27.64 10.09
N ALA A 366 -2.49 27.02 10.00
CA ALA A 366 -1.65 27.11 8.81
C ALA A 366 -2.25 26.38 7.60
N LYS A 367 -2.87 25.21 7.80
CA LYS A 367 -3.60 24.48 6.76
C LYS A 367 -4.80 25.27 6.24
N GLU A 368 -5.58 25.88 7.14
CA GLU A 368 -6.71 26.73 6.75
C GLU A 368 -6.24 27.94 5.94
N SER A 369 -5.14 28.58 6.36
CA SER A 369 -4.52 29.69 5.64
C SER A 369 -4.02 29.27 4.25
N LEU A 370 -3.41 28.09 4.15
CA LEU A 370 -2.96 27.52 2.87
C LEU A 370 -4.15 27.23 1.95
N ALA A 371 -5.20 26.58 2.48
CA ALA A 371 -6.41 26.29 1.70
C ALA A 371 -7.10 27.58 1.21
N ALA A 372 -7.10 28.65 2.02
CA ALA A 372 -7.59 29.95 1.61
C ALA A 372 -6.72 30.55 0.49
N LEU A 373 -5.39 30.48 0.60
CA LEU A 373 -4.46 30.93 -0.44
C LEU A 373 -4.63 30.14 -1.73
N ASP A 374 -4.71 28.82 -1.69
CA ASP A 374 -4.92 27.97 -2.85
C ASP A 374 -6.23 28.30 -3.55
N LYS A 375 -7.30 28.55 -2.80
CA LYS A 375 -8.57 29.01 -3.36
C LYS A 375 -8.41 30.35 -4.09
N THR A 376 -7.73 31.32 -3.48
CA THR A 376 -7.49 32.62 -4.14
C THR A 376 -6.61 32.45 -5.38
N LEU A 377 -5.55 31.65 -5.31
CA LEU A 377 -4.67 31.37 -6.44
C LEU A 377 -5.42 30.70 -7.59
N GLY A 378 -6.30 29.74 -7.29
CA GLY A 378 -7.18 29.12 -8.29
C GLY A 378 -8.10 30.13 -8.99
N THR A 379 -8.64 31.11 -8.25
CA THR A 379 -9.44 32.19 -8.87
C THR A 379 -8.60 33.09 -9.78
N TYR A 380 -7.36 33.42 -9.39
CA TYR A 380 -6.45 34.19 -10.24
C TYR A 380 -6.04 33.40 -11.48
N GLN A 381 -5.73 32.11 -11.32
CA GLN A 381 -5.37 31.24 -12.43
C GLN A 381 -6.50 31.16 -13.47
N ALA A 382 -7.73 30.89 -13.05
CA ALA A 382 -8.87 30.87 -13.95
C ALA A 382 -9.09 32.23 -14.64
N GLY A 383 -8.88 33.34 -13.93
CA GLY A 383 -8.96 34.69 -14.49
C GLY A 383 -7.90 34.96 -15.58
N VAL A 384 -6.65 34.56 -15.32
CA VAL A 384 -5.53 34.70 -16.27
C VAL A 384 -5.70 33.78 -17.48
N GLU A 385 -6.14 32.55 -17.29
CA GLU A 385 -6.47 31.62 -18.38
C GLU A 385 -7.56 32.19 -19.27
N HIS A 386 -8.64 32.72 -18.69
CA HIS A 386 -9.72 33.36 -19.44
C HIS A 386 -9.25 34.62 -20.18
N LEU A 387 -8.39 35.42 -19.57
CA LEU A 387 -7.77 36.58 -20.22
C LEU A 387 -6.89 36.13 -21.40
N ALA A 388 -6.08 35.09 -21.24
CA ALA A 388 -5.23 34.54 -22.29
C ALA A 388 -6.04 34.07 -23.50
N VAL A 389 -7.19 33.41 -23.25
CA VAL A 389 -8.14 33.01 -24.31
C VAL A 389 -8.69 34.22 -25.06
N LYS A 390 -9.08 35.30 -24.35
CA LYS A 390 -9.57 36.52 -25.01
C LYS A 390 -8.51 37.22 -25.86
N LEU A 391 -7.25 37.18 -25.41
CA LEU A 391 -6.12 37.81 -26.10
C LEU A 391 -5.46 36.88 -27.15
N GLN A 392 -6.00 35.70 -27.42
CA GLN A 392 -5.38 34.73 -28.33
C GLN A 392 -5.17 35.27 -29.75
N HIS A 393 -6.04 36.18 -30.19
CA HIS A 393 -6.04 36.74 -31.54
C HIS A 393 -5.01 37.87 -31.75
N ILE A 394 -4.44 38.40 -30.67
CA ILE A 394 -3.40 39.44 -30.73
C ILE A 394 -2.06 38.73 -30.95
N THR A 395 -1.44 39.03 -32.09
CA THR A 395 -0.20 38.37 -32.53
C THR A 395 0.99 39.22 -32.09
N LEU A 396 1.78 38.72 -31.13
CA LEU A 396 3.02 39.38 -30.73
C LEU A 396 4.11 39.12 -31.78
N VAL A 397 4.84 40.17 -32.16
CA VAL A 397 5.95 40.09 -33.14
C VAL A 397 7.19 39.38 -32.55
N THR A 398 7.27 39.25 -31.22
CA THR A 398 8.41 38.68 -30.53
C THR A 398 8.32 37.15 -30.46
N ILE A 399 9.42 36.49 -30.82
CA ILE A 399 9.61 35.03 -30.86
C ILE A 399 9.45 34.45 -29.45
N HIS A 400 8.24 34.03 -29.09
CA HIS A 400 8.02 33.10 -27.98
C HIS A 400 7.26 31.88 -28.52
N PRO A 401 7.69 30.65 -28.16
CA PRO A 401 7.04 29.44 -28.62
C PRO A 401 5.58 29.46 -28.20
N SER A 402 4.69 29.16 -29.16
CA SER A 402 3.24 29.12 -29.02
C SER A 402 2.81 28.46 -27.71
N ILE A 403 2.43 29.27 -26.72
CA ILE A 403 2.00 28.80 -25.41
C ILE A 403 0.56 28.32 -25.55
N HIS A 404 0.35 27.02 -25.39
CA HIS A 404 -0.98 26.43 -25.36
C HIS A 404 -1.62 26.68 -23.97
N PRO A 405 -2.85 27.21 -23.89
CA PRO A 405 -3.51 27.58 -22.62
C PRO A 405 -3.77 26.45 -21.61
N PHE A 406 -3.41 25.20 -21.91
CA PHE A 406 -3.84 24.01 -21.17
C PHE A 406 -2.69 23.10 -20.72
N SER A 407 -1.43 23.54 -20.81
CA SER A 407 -0.33 22.75 -20.27
C SER A 407 -0.26 22.94 -18.76
N SER A 408 -0.49 21.85 -18.01
CA SER A 408 -0.47 21.77 -16.54
C SER A 408 0.87 22.09 -15.88
N THR A 409 1.83 22.63 -16.64
CA THR A 409 3.24 22.73 -16.28
C THR A 409 3.82 24.10 -16.66
N PHE A 410 2.99 25.13 -16.83
CA PHE A 410 3.47 26.50 -17.03
C PHE A 410 3.24 27.34 -15.77
N PRO A 411 4.25 28.10 -15.28
CA PRO A 411 4.06 29.04 -14.18
C PRO A 411 3.00 30.08 -14.55
N LEU A 412 1.98 30.24 -13.70
CA LEU A 412 0.94 31.28 -13.84
C LEU A 412 1.51 32.67 -14.14
N VAL A 413 2.70 32.96 -13.59
CA VAL A 413 3.44 34.20 -13.77
C VAL A 413 3.84 34.43 -15.23
N ASP A 414 4.27 33.38 -15.95
CA ASP A 414 4.69 33.49 -17.35
C ASP A 414 3.48 33.73 -18.26
N LEU A 415 2.35 33.07 -17.98
CA LEU A 415 1.10 33.29 -18.70
C LEU A 415 0.57 34.72 -18.47
N LEU A 416 0.65 35.20 -17.23
CA LEU A 416 0.30 36.58 -16.89
C LEU A 416 1.20 37.59 -17.63
N HIS A 417 2.50 37.33 -17.70
CA HIS A 417 3.44 38.19 -18.43
C HIS A 417 3.14 38.24 -19.93
N VAL A 418 2.78 37.11 -20.55
CA VAL A 418 2.35 37.10 -21.96
C VAL A 418 1.06 37.88 -22.17
N CYS A 419 0.08 37.76 -21.27
CA CYS A 419 -1.13 38.57 -21.30
C CYS A 419 -0.82 40.07 -21.18
N GLU A 420 0.12 40.45 -20.29
CA GLU A 420 0.57 41.83 -20.13
C GLU A 420 1.16 42.40 -21.43
N LEU A 421 2.09 41.68 -22.06
CA LEU A 421 2.70 42.10 -23.33
C LEU A 421 1.66 42.29 -24.45
N LYS A 422 0.69 41.37 -24.53
CA LYS A 422 -0.42 41.48 -25.51
C LYS A 422 -1.29 42.71 -25.23
N LEU A 423 -1.60 42.98 -23.97
CA LEU A 423 -2.36 44.17 -23.58
C LEU A 423 -1.59 45.47 -23.84
N GLN A 424 -0.27 45.49 -23.65
CA GLN A 424 0.58 46.63 -23.97
C GLN A 424 0.63 46.90 -25.48
N SER A 425 0.69 45.84 -26.31
CA SER A 425 0.59 45.96 -27.77
C SER A 425 -0.76 46.57 -28.17
N LEU A 426 -1.86 46.02 -27.65
CA LEU A 426 -3.21 46.54 -27.91
C LEU A 426 -3.37 47.99 -27.44
N HIS A 427 -2.82 48.32 -26.27
CA HIS A 427 -2.85 49.68 -25.75
C HIS A 427 -2.11 50.66 -26.66
N SER A 428 -0.95 50.26 -27.17
CA SER A 428 -0.15 51.08 -28.10
C SER A 428 -0.85 51.28 -29.45
N GLU A 429 -1.55 50.25 -29.96
CA GLU A 429 -2.35 50.34 -31.18
C GLU A 429 -3.55 51.29 -31.02
N LEU A 430 -4.17 51.30 -29.84
CA LEU A 430 -5.31 52.18 -29.54
C LEU A 430 -4.87 53.59 -29.08
N GLN A 431 -3.58 53.80 -28.82
CA GLN A 431 -3.07 55.06 -28.30
C GLN A 431 -3.05 56.13 -29.41
N GLY A 432 -4.06 56.99 -29.41
CA GLY A 432 -4.22 58.07 -30.40
C GLY A 432 -5.50 57.98 -31.23
N GLU A 433 -6.27 56.89 -31.11
CA GLU A 433 -7.59 56.76 -31.73
C GLU A 433 -8.71 57.21 -30.78
N ASP A 434 -9.79 57.79 -31.32
CA ASP A 434 -11.00 58.09 -30.56
C ASP A 434 -11.75 56.80 -30.24
N LEU A 435 -11.62 56.32 -29.02
CA LEU A 435 -12.29 55.12 -28.52
C LEU A 435 -13.80 55.12 -28.75
N SER A 436 -14.44 56.29 -28.74
CA SER A 436 -15.89 56.39 -29.02
C SER A 436 -16.21 56.10 -30.49
N ALA A 437 -15.31 56.46 -31.41
CA ALA A 437 -15.46 56.17 -32.83
C ALA A 437 -15.15 54.70 -33.14
N VAL A 438 -14.11 54.14 -32.52
CA VAL A 438 -13.71 52.73 -32.66
C VAL A 438 -14.78 51.79 -32.12
N MET A 439 -15.35 52.07 -30.93
CA MET A 439 -16.48 51.29 -30.39
C MET A 439 -17.69 51.33 -31.31
N LYS A 440 -17.98 52.49 -31.92
CA LYS A 440 -19.10 52.64 -32.84
C LYS A 440 -18.87 51.84 -34.14
N MET A 441 -17.66 51.85 -34.68
CA MET A 441 -17.30 51.00 -35.83
C MET A 441 -17.39 49.50 -35.49
N MET A 442 -16.95 49.09 -34.30
CA MET A 442 -17.08 47.70 -33.86
C MET A 442 -18.53 47.27 -33.66
N ASP A 443 -19.39 48.16 -33.16
CA ASP A 443 -20.82 47.88 -33.00
C ASP A 443 -21.53 47.85 -34.36
N ASP A 444 -21.16 48.74 -35.29
CA ASP A 444 -21.61 48.70 -36.68
C ASP A 444 -21.15 47.40 -37.36
N ASP A 445 -19.90 46.96 -37.17
CA ASP A 445 -19.37 45.70 -37.70
C ASP A 445 -20.06 44.47 -37.08
N LYS A 446 -20.38 44.48 -35.77
CA LYS A 446 -21.18 43.42 -35.13
C LYS A 446 -22.59 43.35 -35.70
N VAL A 447 -23.23 44.50 -35.91
CA VAL A 447 -24.55 44.58 -36.56
C VAL A 447 -24.43 44.06 -37.99
N THR A 448 -23.37 44.40 -38.72
CA THR A 448 -23.13 43.94 -40.10
C THR A 448 -22.89 42.43 -40.15
N MET A 449 -22.12 41.87 -39.21
CA MET A 449 -21.91 40.42 -39.08
C MET A 449 -23.19 39.68 -38.68
N HIS A 450 -24.01 40.25 -37.81
CA HIS A 450 -25.29 39.66 -37.41
C HIS A 450 -26.30 39.69 -38.57
N VAL A 451 -26.36 40.81 -39.30
CA VAL A 451 -27.17 40.95 -40.52
C VAL A 451 -26.67 40.01 -41.62
N CYS A 452 -25.35 39.89 -41.83
CA CYS A 452 -24.79 38.96 -42.80
C CYS A 452 -25.09 37.49 -42.42
N GLY A 453 -24.99 37.15 -41.13
CA GLY A 453 -25.37 35.83 -40.62
C GLY A 453 -26.86 35.53 -40.78
N MET A 454 -27.74 36.51 -40.54
CA MET A 454 -29.17 36.38 -40.82
C MET A 454 -29.44 36.26 -42.32
N ILE A 455 -28.76 37.02 -43.18
CA ILE A 455 -28.87 36.91 -44.64
C ILE A 455 -28.42 35.53 -45.10
N HIS A 456 -27.30 34.99 -44.58
CA HIS A 456 -26.88 33.61 -44.88
C HIS A 456 -27.94 32.60 -44.45
N ALA A 457 -28.50 32.73 -43.25
CA ALA A 457 -29.55 31.83 -42.75
C ALA A 457 -30.82 31.90 -43.61
N VAL A 458 -31.26 33.10 -43.99
CA VAL A 458 -32.42 33.33 -44.87
C VAL A 458 -32.16 32.81 -46.28
N THR A 459 -30.95 32.99 -46.81
CA THR A 459 -30.56 32.50 -48.14
C THR A 459 -30.56 30.97 -48.18
N ILE A 460 -30.04 30.32 -47.13
CA ILE A 460 -30.10 28.87 -46.97
C ILE A 460 -31.56 28.39 -46.87
N PHE A 461 -32.42 29.10 -46.15
CA PHE A 461 -33.83 28.77 -46.01
C PHE A 461 -34.59 28.88 -47.34
N ILE A 462 -34.35 29.96 -48.11
CA ILE A 462 -34.93 30.16 -49.45
C ILE A 462 -34.44 29.09 -50.43
N LEU A 463 -33.15 28.77 -50.43
CA LEU A 463 -32.56 27.70 -51.26
C LEU A 463 -33.18 26.34 -50.92
N LYS A 464 -33.35 26.01 -49.63
CA LYS A 464 -34.04 24.79 -49.20
C LYS A 464 -35.49 24.77 -49.68
N SER A 465 -36.23 25.86 -49.49
CA SER A 465 -37.65 25.93 -49.87
C SER A 465 -37.84 25.85 -51.39
N ALA A 466 -36.96 26.47 -52.17
CA ALA A 466 -36.95 26.38 -53.64
C ALA A 466 -36.64 24.96 -54.12
N CYS A 467 -35.68 24.28 -53.50
CA CYS A 467 -35.40 22.86 -53.75
C CYS A 467 -36.63 21.99 -53.45
N THR A 468 -37.32 22.20 -52.33
CA THR A 468 -38.52 21.42 -51.96
C THR A 468 -39.66 21.61 -52.96
N VAL A 469 -39.91 22.84 -53.42
CA VAL A 469 -40.95 23.15 -54.44
C VAL A 469 -40.61 22.52 -55.79
N LEU A 470 -39.34 22.54 -56.20
CA LEU A 470 -38.88 21.92 -57.45
C LEU A 470 -38.94 20.38 -57.39
N ILE A 471 -38.69 19.78 -56.22
CA ILE A 471 -38.85 18.33 -56.00
C ILE A 471 -40.33 17.92 -56.09
N ILE A 472 -41.24 18.72 -55.50
CA ILE A 472 -42.70 18.45 -55.54
C ILE A 472 -43.28 18.58 -56.95
N LYS A 473 -42.73 19.46 -57.81
CA LYS A 473 -43.19 19.64 -59.20
C LYS A 473 -42.65 18.61 -60.20
N GLY A 474 -41.76 17.69 -59.79
CA GLY A 474 -41.33 16.57 -60.63
C GLY A 474 -40.57 16.96 -61.91
N GLU A 475 -39.94 18.14 -61.95
CA GLU A 475 -39.14 18.56 -63.12
C GLU A 475 -37.73 17.95 -63.10
N CYS A 476 -37.34 17.33 -64.21
CA CYS A 476 -36.05 16.65 -64.36
C CYS A 476 -34.91 17.69 -64.39
N TRP A 477 -33.95 17.58 -63.46
CA TRP A 477 -32.87 18.55 -63.30
C TRP A 477 -32.00 18.61 -64.57
N THR A 478 -32.10 19.71 -65.33
CA THR A 478 -31.11 19.99 -66.38
C THR A 478 -29.78 20.39 -65.73
N ARG A 479 -28.65 19.95 -66.33
CA ARG A 479 -27.28 20.23 -65.86
C ARG A 479 -27.00 21.71 -65.58
N GLN A 480 -27.74 22.63 -66.20
CA GLN A 480 -27.66 24.07 -65.98
C GLN A 480 -28.09 24.47 -64.55
N CYS A 481 -29.16 23.86 -64.01
CA CYS A 481 -29.70 24.20 -62.69
C CYS A 481 -28.82 23.66 -61.54
N VAL A 482 -28.23 22.46 -61.70
CA VAL A 482 -27.22 21.93 -60.76
C VAL A 482 -26.00 22.86 -60.70
N TRP A 483 -25.60 23.40 -61.85
CA TRP A 483 -24.41 24.25 -61.94
C TRP A 483 -24.64 25.63 -61.30
N VAL A 484 -25.83 26.21 -61.45
CA VAL A 484 -26.19 27.47 -60.78
C VAL A 484 -26.25 27.31 -59.26
N LEU A 485 -26.81 26.20 -58.75
CA LEU A 485 -26.83 25.89 -57.32
C LEU A 485 -25.43 25.63 -56.75
N MET A 486 -24.59 24.86 -57.44
CA MET A 486 -23.20 24.64 -57.00
C MET A 486 -22.33 25.89 -57.13
N SER A 487 -22.61 26.79 -58.07
CA SER A 487 -21.89 28.05 -58.21
C SER A 487 -22.28 29.05 -57.11
N LEU A 488 -23.55 29.06 -56.70
CA LEU A 488 -24.01 29.91 -55.60
C LEU A 488 -23.47 29.46 -54.23
N SER A 489 -23.27 28.15 -54.01
CA SER A 489 -22.57 27.64 -52.81
C SER A 489 -21.05 27.80 -52.83
N TYR A 490 -20.45 28.25 -53.93
CA TYR A 490 -19.00 28.48 -54.04
C TYR A 490 -18.64 29.98 -54.01
N ILE A 491 -19.63 30.86 -54.11
CA ILE A 491 -19.48 32.32 -54.14
C ILE A 491 -19.86 32.96 -52.78
N PHE A 492 -20.52 32.23 -51.89
CA PHE A 492 -20.93 32.65 -50.53
C PHE A 492 -20.66 31.53 -49.52
#